data_AF-A0A8H7C6E2-F1
#
_entry.id   AF-A0A8H7C6E2-F1
#
_cell.length_a   1.000
_cell.length_b   1.000
_cell.length_c   1.000
_cell.angle_alpha   90.00
_cell.angle_beta   90.00
_cell.angle_gamma   90.00
#
_symmetry.space_group_name_H-M   'P 1'
#
loop_
_entity.id
_entity.type
_entity.pdbx_description
1 polymer ?
#
loop_
_entity_poly.entity_id
_entity_poly.type
_entity_poly.pdbx_seq_one_letter_code
_entity_poly.pdbx_strand_id
1 'polypeptide(L)'
;MLDMGSNAQKDSSANSHKHKSVKIMASLEWHWNMRYGALHLNTRHNIFFAGAALHLHHDNNAWGLLPDKEYIYQYYEKRFADRNEFPQIHLPEGGFKYKLIPLGDSMRTFPILRQNEHGQPPNKDQYTIYLYPFDDMPTFRTHLHPKFAIYELGRKVHALVAEDGAVATRAFRTYQDLERVYDVFASWSALQKNSARFEEWKNQGNTEGDGDVHSESSSKTGVDSWRNGVKRRRTEHADEQGSPTPAERNSDVMQMGDMSCKSLSQETMIEHERFYGKEGWTQESLSGWIADASKHVPSM
;
A
#
# COMPACT_ATOMS: atom_id res chain seq x y z
N MET A 1 -16.04 -41.40 -13.01
CA MET A 1 -14.76 -40.86 -13.50
C MET A 1 -14.61 -39.51 -12.81
N LEU A 2 -13.79 -39.47 -11.75
CA LEU A 2 -13.75 -38.36 -10.79
C LEU A 2 -12.96 -37.17 -11.37
N ASP A 3 -13.56 -36.00 -11.28
CA ASP A 3 -12.95 -34.70 -11.57
C ASP A 3 -11.84 -34.41 -10.55
N MET A 4 -10.60 -34.72 -10.92
CA MET A 4 -9.39 -34.39 -10.16
C MET A 4 -8.62 -33.21 -10.79
N GLY A 5 -9.21 -32.50 -11.77
CA GLY A 5 -8.51 -31.46 -12.55
C GLY A 5 -8.56 -30.05 -11.93
N SER A 6 -9.58 -29.76 -11.12
CA SER A 6 -9.87 -28.38 -10.68
C SER A 6 -9.00 -27.90 -9.50
N ASN A 7 -8.71 -28.76 -8.52
CA ASN A 7 -7.91 -28.36 -7.33
C ASN A 7 -6.43 -28.13 -7.64
N ALA A 8 -5.83 -28.93 -8.52
CA ALA A 8 -4.39 -28.81 -8.83
C ALA A 8 -4.05 -27.47 -9.49
N GLN A 9 -4.96 -26.92 -10.29
CA GLN A 9 -4.75 -25.66 -11.01
C GLN A 9 -4.89 -24.45 -10.07
N LYS A 10 -5.86 -24.48 -9.14
CA LYS A 10 -6.06 -23.45 -8.11
C LYS A 10 -4.90 -23.41 -7.10
N ASP A 11 -4.42 -24.58 -6.69
CA ASP A 11 -3.25 -24.70 -5.79
C ASP A 11 -1.95 -24.24 -6.49
N SER A 12 -1.77 -24.54 -7.78
CA SER A 12 -0.59 -24.12 -8.53
C SER A 12 -0.53 -22.59 -8.73
N SER A 13 -1.67 -21.94 -8.99
CA SER A 13 -1.77 -20.49 -9.14
C SER A 13 -1.51 -19.79 -7.81
N ALA A 14 -2.14 -20.23 -6.72
CA ALA A 14 -1.93 -19.66 -5.39
C ALA A 14 -0.47 -19.79 -4.92
N ASN A 15 0.18 -20.92 -5.21
CA ASN A 15 1.57 -21.15 -4.81
C ASN A 15 2.55 -20.32 -5.67
N SER A 16 2.26 -20.13 -6.96
CA SER A 16 3.00 -19.23 -7.86
C SER A 16 2.92 -17.77 -7.40
N HIS A 17 1.72 -17.29 -7.04
CA HIS A 17 1.49 -15.94 -6.54
C HIS A 17 2.22 -15.70 -5.21
N LYS A 18 2.12 -16.63 -4.27
CA LYS A 18 2.84 -16.56 -2.99
C LYS A 18 4.35 -16.49 -3.21
N HIS A 19 4.88 -17.31 -4.11
CA HIS A 19 6.30 -17.34 -4.42
C HIS A 19 6.80 -16.05 -5.09
N LYS A 20 5.98 -15.44 -5.97
CA LYS A 20 6.26 -14.12 -6.56
C LYS A 20 6.27 -13.01 -5.50
N SER A 21 5.31 -13.03 -4.58
CA SER A 21 5.26 -12.06 -3.46
C SER A 21 6.49 -12.15 -2.57
N VAL A 22 6.91 -13.36 -2.17
CA VAL A 22 8.10 -13.56 -1.32
C VAL A 22 9.35 -13.03 -2.01
N LYS A 23 9.50 -13.26 -3.31
CA LYS A 23 10.63 -12.76 -4.10
C LYS A 23 10.68 -11.24 -4.17
N ILE A 24 9.53 -10.59 -4.34
CA ILE A 24 9.43 -9.12 -4.38
C ILE A 24 9.79 -8.54 -3.01
N MET A 25 9.22 -9.08 -1.94
CA MET A 25 9.50 -8.62 -0.57
C MET A 25 10.99 -8.72 -0.24
N ALA A 26 11.63 -9.85 -0.56
CA ALA A 26 13.07 -10.02 -0.36
C ALA A 26 13.91 -9.02 -1.18
N SER A 27 13.46 -8.70 -2.40
CA SER A 27 14.13 -7.68 -3.23
C SER A 27 14.02 -6.30 -2.60
N LEU A 28 12.85 -5.92 -2.10
CA LEU A 28 12.65 -4.64 -1.42
C LEU A 28 13.50 -4.55 -0.16
N GLU A 29 13.46 -5.57 0.70
CA GLU A 29 14.27 -5.63 1.91
C GLU A 29 15.77 -5.49 1.64
N TRP A 30 16.26 -6.13 0.58
CA TRP A 30 17.64 -6.00 0.16
C TRP A 30 17.98 -4.56 -0.22
N HIS A 31 17.22 -3.96 -1.14
CA HIS A 31 17.50 -2.61 -1.64
C HIS A 31 17.25 -1.52 -0.60
N TRP A 32 16.33 -1.73 0.34
CA TRP A 32 15.99 -0.80 1.42
C TRP A 32 16.86 -0.97 2.67
N ASN A 33 17.94 -1.74 2.57
CA ASN A 33 18.85 -2.04 3.67
C ASN A 33 18.20 -2.69 4.92
N MET A 34 17.13 -3.47 4.71
CA MET A 34 16.38 -4.11 5.78
C MET A 34 16.88 -5.53 6.03
N ARG A 35 16.58 -6.08 7.21
CA ARG A 35 16.82 -7.51 7.46
C ARG A 35 15.90 -8.34 6.58
N TYR A 36 16.34 -9.55 6.21
CA TYR A 36 15.49 -10.47 5.48
C TYR A 36 14.27 -10.87 6.33
N GLY A 37 13.07 -10.74 5.75
CA GLY A 37 11.79 -10.97 6.42
C GLY A 37 11.34 -9.87 7.38
N ALA A 38 12.01 -8.72 7.43
CA ALA A 38 11.62 -7.61 8.30
C ALA A 38 10.54 -6.71 7.69
N LEU A 39 10.38 -6.69 6.36
CA LEU A 39 9.47 -5.74 5.73
C LEU A 39 8.01 -6.01 6.12
N HIS A 40 7.46 -5.07 6.87
CA HIS A 40 6.05 -5.01 7.21
C HIS A 40 5.35 -3.97 6.35
N LEU A 41 4.35 -4.41 5.57
CA LEU A 41 3.51 -3.53 4.75
C LEU A 41 2.33 -2.93 5.53
N ASN A 42 1.93 -3.56 6.64
CA ASN A 42 0.86 -3.06 7.49
C ASN A 42 1.43 -2.11 8.56
N THR A 43 2.02 -1.02 8.11
CA THR A 43 2.53 0.04 8.96
C THR A 43 1.81 1.33 8.62
N ARG A 44 1.70 2.23 9.59
CA ARG A 44 1.15 3.57 9.35
C ARG A 44 1.87 4.27 8.19
N HIS A 45 3.18 4.06 8.06
CA HIS A 45 4.00 4.68 7.02
C HIS A 45 3.71 4.14 5.62
N ASN A 46 2.86 3.12 5.46
CA ASN A 46 2.38 2.59 4.19
C ASN A 46 0.84 2.71 4.02
N ILE A 47 0.16 3.46 4.89
CA ILE A 47 -1.30 3.60 4.87
C ILE A 47 -1.67 5.08 4.85
N PHE A 48 -2.70 5.44 4.09
CA PHE A 48 -3.32 6.77 4.15
C PHE A 48 -4.82 6.67 3.85
N PHE A 49 -5.59 7.66 4.27
CA PHE A 49 -7.04 7.67 4.09
C PHE A 49 -7.44 8.23 2.73
N ALA A 50 -8.41 7.58 2.09
CA ALA A 50 -9.03 8.04 0.87
C ALA A 50 -10.54 7.74 0.92
N GLY A 51 -11.34 8.58 0.25
CA GLY A 51 -12.76 8.26 0.03
C GLY A 51 -12.91 6.97 -0.79
N ALA A 52 -13.98 6.21 -0.55
CA ALA A 52 -14.15 4.86 -1.13
C ALA A 52 -13.98 4.81 -2.66
N ALA A 53 -14.55 5.76 -3.40
CA ALA A 53 -14.40 5.83 -4.85
C ALA A 53 -12.97 6.17 -5.28
N LEU A 54 -12.29 7.07 -4.56
CA LEU A 54 -10.90 7.40 -4.84
C LEU A 54 -9.98 6.21 -4.55
N HIS A 55 -10.27 5.43 -3.50
CA HIS A 55 -9.60 4.18 -3.18
C HIS A 55 -9.79 3.13 -4.30
N LEU A 56 -11.01 2.94 -4.81
CA LEU A 56 -11.26 2.05 -5.94
C LEU A 56 -10.46 2.44 -7.19
N HIS A 57 -10.38 3.74 -7.49
CA HIS A 57 -9.54 4.22 -8.59
C HIS A 57 -8.03 4.01 -8.32
N HIS A 58 -7.61 4.04 -7.07
CA HIS A 58 -6.22 3.74 -6.70
C HIS A 58 -5.88 2.29 -7.02
N ASP A 59 -6.75 1.35 -6.65
CA ASP A 59 -6.55 -0.10 -6.86
C ASP A 59 -6.52 -0.47 -8.36
N ASN A 60 -7.31 0.25 -9.17
CA ASN A 60 -7.33 0.09 -10.63
C ASN A 60 -6.22 0.86 -11.36
N ASN A 61 -5.13 1.20 -10.67
CA ASN A 61 -3.98 1.95 -11.21
C ASN A 61 -4.31 3.32 -11.84
N ALA A 62 -5.49 3.90 -11.57
CA ALA A 62 -5.96 5.09 -12.29
C ALA A 62 -5.29 6.39 -11.81
N TRP A 63 -4.66 6.40 -10.64
CA TRP A 63 -3.88 7.52 -10.13
C TRP A 63 -2.80 7.04 -9.15
N GLY A 64 -1.85 7.92 -8.82
CA GLY A 64 -0.82 7.65 -7.81
C GLY A 64 -0.33 8.92 -7.09
N LEU A 65 0.51 8.69 -6.08
CA LEU A 65 1.13 9.75 -5.27
C LEU A 65 2.56 9.99 -5.75
N LEU A 66 2.83 11.18 -6.27
CA LEU A 66 4.16 11.63 -6.61
C LEU A 66 4.74 12.38 -5.39
N PRO A 67 5.77 11.84 -4.70
CA PRO A 67 6.44 12.55 -3.62
C PRO A 67 7.13 13.81 -4.12
N ASP A 68 7.44 14.73 -3.20
CA ASP A 68 8.31 15.85 -3.49
C ASP A 68 9.65 15.39 -4.08
N LYS A 69 10.14 16.15 -5.07
CA LYS A 69 11.34 15.83 -5.86
C LYS A 69 12.57 15.55 -5.02
N GLU A 70 12.71 16.21 -3.88
CA GLU A 70 13.83 16.02 -2.96
C GLU A 70 13.97 14.56 -2.53
N TYR A 71 12.86 13.91 -2.16
CA TYR A 71 12.86 12.52 -1.74
C TYR A 71 13.08 11.56 -2.92
N ILE A 72 12.53 11.88 -4.09
CA ILE A 72 12.75 11.11 -5.32
C ILE A 72 14.24 11.13 -5.69
N TYR A 73 14.88 12.30 -5.66
CA TYR A 73 16.29 12.45 -5.99
C TYR A 73 17.21 11.67 -5.04
N GLN A 74 16.93 11.70 -3.73
CA GLN A 74 17.73 10.94 -2.76
C GLN A 74 17.79 9.45 -3.09
N TYR A 75 16.65 8.84 -3.43
CA TYR A 75 16.62 7.43 -3.84
C TYR A 75 17.19 7.22 -5.23
N TYR A 76 16.91 8.11 -6.17
CA TYR A 76 17.39 8.01 -7.54
C TYR A 76 18.92 8.02 -7.62
N GLU A 77 19.60 8.95 -6.93
CA GLU A 77 21.06 9.02 -6.92
C GLU A 77 21.72 7.78 -6.30
N LYS A 78 21.02 7.13 -5.35
CA LYS A 78 21.51 5.93 -4.65
C LYS A 78 20.99 4.61 -5.22
N ARG A 79 20.23 4.62 -6.33
CA ARG A 79 19.53 3.43 -6.85
C ARG A 79 20.43 2.27 -7.27
N PHE A 80 21.72 2.53 -7.53
CA PHE A 80 22.76 1.54 -7.84
C PHE A 80 23.88 1.50 -6.79
N ALA A 81 23.76 2.25 -5.70
CA ALA A 81 24.73 2.24 -4.62
C ALA A 81 24.65 0.94 -3.83
N ASP A 82 25.63 0.73 -2.94
CA ASP A 82 25.55 -0.35 -1.98
C ASP A 82 24.29 -0.19 -1.11
N ARG A 83 23.66 -1.30 -0.72
CA ARG A 83 22.48 -1.25 0.16
C ARG A 83 22.76 -0.49 1.46
N ASN A 84 23.98 -0.52 1.97
CA ASN A 84 24.37 0.19 3.19
C ASN A 84 24.32 1.73 3.04
N GLU A 85 24.22 2.23 1.80
CA GLU A 85 24.05 3.66 1.50
C GLU A 85 22.58 4.03 1.24
N PHE A 86 21.63 3.15 1.56
CA PHE A 86 20.21 3.45 1.41
C PHE A 86 19.84 4.71 2.23
N PRO A 87 19.19 5.71 1.60
CA PRO A 87 18.83 6.95 2.29
C PRO A 87 17.98 6.71 3.53
N GLN A 88 18.40 7.34 4.64
CA GLN A 88 17.65 7.40 5.90
C GLN A 88 16.77 8.66 5.90
N ILE A 89 15.47 8.51 5.68
CA ILE A 89 14.57 9.64 5.51
C ILE A 89 13.61 9.71 6.69
N HIS A 90 13.87 10.65 7.59
CA HIS A 90 13.01 10.87 8.75
C HIS A 90 11.71 11.58 8.36
N LEU A 91 10.62 11.23 9.05
CA LEU A 91 9.33 11.91 8.92
C LEU A 91 9.50 13.39 9.33
N PRO A 92 9.34 14.36 8.41
CA PRO A 92 9.48 15.77 8.74
C PRO A 92 8.32 16.24 9.62
N GLU A 93 8.54 17.33 10.35
CA GLU A 93 7.47 18.02 11.07
C GLU A 93 6.38 18.45 10.08
N GLY A 94 5.17 17.92 10.27
CA GLY A 94 4.02 18.14 9.38
C GLY A 94 3.87 17.13 8.23
N GLY A 95 4.76 16.15 8.08
CA GLY A 95 4.62 15.04 7.12
C GLY A 95 5.15 15.32 5.71
N PHE A 96 5.31 14.24 4.95
CA PHE A 96 5.82 14.24 3.58
C PHE A 96 4.80 14.84 2.62
N LYS A 97 5.26 15.63 1.65
CA LYS A 97 4.41 16.28 0.67
C LYS A 97 4.28 15.44 -0.61
N TYR A 98 3.07 15.40 -1.14
CA TYR A 98 2.71 14.64 -2.34
C TYR A 98 1.83 15.46 -3.29
N LYS A 99 1.99 15.20 -4.59
CA LYS A 99 1.05 15.56 -5.65
C LYS A 99 0.28 14.31 -6.08
N LEU A 100 -1.05 14.40 -6.18
CA LEU A 100 -1.84 13.37 -6.84
C LEU A 100 -1.67 13.52 -8.34
N ILE A 101 -1.34 12.41 -9.01
CA ILE A 101 -1.21 12.40 -10.47
C ILE A 101 -2.20 11.40 -11.08
N PRO A 102 -3.06 11.82 -12.03
CA PRO A 102 -3.88 10.91 -12.79
C PRO A 102 -3.02 10.12 -13.79
N LEU A 103 -3.25 8.81 -13.85
CA LEU A 103 -2.57 7.87 -14.76
C LEU A 103 -3.54 7.25 -15.76
N GLY A 104 -4.77 6.94 -15.34
CA GLY A 104 -5.79 6.31 -16.16
C GLY A 104 -6.86 7.30 -16.64
N ASP A 105 -7.46 7.00 -17.79
CA ASP A 105 -8.50 7.85 -18.39
C ASP A 105 -9.79 7.92 -17.55
N SER A 106 -10.04 6.94 -16.67
CA SER A 106 -11.19 6.98 -15.74
C SER A 106 -11.15 8.22 -14.82
N MET A 107 -9.97 8.77 -14.55
CA MET A 107 -9.84 9.98 -13.74
C MET A 107 -10.30 11.25 -14.48
N ARG A 108 -10.44 11.23 -15.82
CA ARG A 108 -10.89 12.40 -16.60
C ARG A 108 -12.32 12.83 -16.28
N THR A 109 -13.15 11.87 -15.90
CA THR A 109 -14.57 12.08 -15.60
C THR A 109 -14.85 12.06 -14.09
N PHE A 110 -13.83 11.87 -13.26
CA PHE A 110 -13.99 11.71 -11.82
C PHE A 110 -13.61 13.00 -11.07
N PRO A 111 -14.58 13.76 -10.51
CA PRO A 111 -14.27 14.93 -9.70
C PRO A 111 -13.74 14.53 -8.32
N ILE A 112 -12.71 15.23 -7.83
CA ILE A 112 -12.19 15.03 -6.48
C ILE A 112 -12.80 16.10 -5.57
N LEU A 113 -13.64 15.65 -4.63
CA LEU A 113 -14.18 16.50 -3.57
C LEU A 113 -13.19 16.52 -2.39
N ARG A 114 -12.68 17.70 -2.05
CA ARG A 114 -11.81 17.92 -0.89
C ARG A 114 -12.53 18.76 0.14
N GLN A 115 -12.56 18.29 1.38
CA GLN A 115 -12.95 19.10 2.53
C GLN A 115 -11.73 19.91 2.98
N ASN A 116 -11.83 21.24 2.97
CA ASN A 116 -10.75 22.14 3.38
C ASN A 116 -10.75 22.40 4.89
N GLU A 117 -11.93 22.35 5.50
CA GLU A 117 -12.14 22.65 6.92
C GLU A 117 -13.07 21.62 7.56
N HIS A 118 -12.78 21.23 8.79
CA HIS A 118 -13.54 20.21 9.53
C HIS A 118 -14.55 20.81 10.52
N GLY A 119 -14.94 22.08 10.34
CA GLY A 119 -15.91 22.74 11.22
C GLY A 119 -17.30 22.10 11.14
N GLN A 120 -17.95 21.91 12.28
CA GLN A 120 -19.33 21.42 12.35
C GLN A 120 -20.33 22.58 12.59
N PRO A 121 -21.52 22.57 11.97
CA PRO A 121 -21.99 21.59 10.97
C PRO A 121 -21.29 21.78 9.61
N PRO A 122 -21.21 20.72 8.79
CA PRO A 122 -20.67 20.83 7.45
C PRO A 122 -21.44 21.86 6.62
N ASN A 123 -20.74 22.75 5.93
CA ASN A 123 -21.33 23.69 4.98
C ASN A 123 -20.70 23.55 3.60
N LYS A 124 -21.40 24.01 2.55
CA LYS A 124 -20.94 23.86 1.16
C LYS A 124 -19.60 24.55 0.87
N ASP A 125 -19.30 25.65 1.57
CA ASP A 125 -18.13 26.48 1.34
C ASP A 125 -16.85 25.84 1.93
N GLN A 126 -17.01 24.81 2.78
CA GLN A 126 -15.91 24.00 3.30
C GLN A 126 -15.36 22.99 2.27
N TYR A 127 -15.98 22.86 1.11
CA TYR A 127 -15.57 21.90 0.08
C TYR A 127 -15.05 22.59 -1.18
N THR A 128 -14.00 22.02 -1.76
CA THR A 128 -13.53 22.38 -3.10
C THR A 128 -13.60 21.15 -3.99
N ILE A 129 -14.10 21.34 -5.21
CA ILE A 129 -14.13 20.33 -6.24
C ILE A 129 -12.94 20.59 -7.17
N TYR A 130 -12.07 19.59 -7.31
CA TYR A 130 -10.99 19.59 -8.28
C TYR A 130 -11.37 18.73 -9.48
N LEU A 131 -11.15 19.24 -10.68
CA LEU A 131 -11.44 18.57 -11.93
C LEU A 131 -10.13 18.18 -12.63
N TYR A 132 -10.19 17.12 -13.45
CA TYR A 132 -9.05 16.70 -14.26
C TYR A 132 -8.47 17.87 -15.08
N PRO A 133 -7.15 18.02 -15.19
CA PRO A 133 -6.07 17.13 -14.73
C PRO A 133 -5.62 17.33 -13.27
N PHE A 134 -6.40 18.08 -12.47
CA PHE A 134 -6.13 18.42 -11.08
C PHE A 134 -4.87 19.30 -10.89
N ASP A 135 -4.54 20.12 -11.88
CA ASP A 135 -3.37 21.01 -11.83
C ASP A 135 -3.49 22.11 -10.75
N ASP A 136 -4.71 22.47 -10.39
CA ASP A 136 -5.06 23.41 -9.34
C ASP A 136 -5.16 22.74 -7.95
N MET A 137 -5.08 21.40 -7.89
CA MET A 137 -5.17 20.69 -6.62
C MET A 137 -3.90 20.91 -5.78
N PRO A 138 -4.02 21.40 -4.53
CA PRO A 138 -2.87 21.62 -3.69
C PRO A 138 -2.20 20.30 -3.36
N THR A 139 -0.87 20.34 -3.22
CA THR A 139 -0.13 19.24 -2.62
C THR A 139 -0.62 18.99 -1.21
N PHE A 140 -0.72 17.73 -0.80
CA PHE A 140 -1.10 17.37 0.56
C PHE A 140 0.05 16.73 1.30
N ARG A 141 -0.04 16.78 2.63
CA ARG A 141 0.94 16.20 3.53
C ARG A 141 0.36 14.96 4.19
N THR A 142 1.17 13.91 4.29
CA THR A 142 0.81 12.67 4.98
C THR A 142 2.06 12.04 5.59
N HIS A 143 1.83 11.09 6.50
CA HIS A 143 2.86 10.28 7.12
C HIS A 143 3.30 9.09 6.26
N LEU A 144 2.65 8.84 5.11
CA LEU A 144 3.08 7.87 4.11
C LEU A 144 4.55 8.14 3.76
N HIS A 145 5.41 7.12 3.86
CA HIS A 145 6.83 7.28 3.61
C HIS A 145 7.13 7.24 2.10
N PRO A 146 8.01 8.10 1.57
CA PRO A 146 8.21 8.24 0.13
C PRO A 146 8.61 6.95 -0.58
N LYS A 147 9.37 6.06 0.06
CA LYS A 147 9.74 4.76 -0.55
C LYS A 147 8.53 3.89 -0.94
N PHE A 148 7.46 3.90 -0.12
CA PHE A 148 6.24 3.14 -0.44
C PHE A 148 5.49 3.79 -1.60
N ALA A 149 5.36 5.12 -1.57
CA ALA A 149 4.71 5.87 -2.66
C ALA A 149 5.47 5.71 -3.99
N ILE A 150 6.80 5.77 -3.98
CA ILE A 150 7.66 5.56 -5.16
C ILE A 150 7.47 4.16 -5.72
N TYR A 151 7.52 3.14 -4.86
CA TYR A 151 7.37 1.77 -5.33
C TYR A 151 5.98 1.53 -5.93
N GLU A 152 4.92 1.97 -5.24
CA GLU A 152 3.54 1.80 -5.72
C GLU A 152 3.28 2.59 -6.99
N LEU A 153 3.73 3.84 -7.07
CA LEU A 153 3.60 4.66 -8.27
C LEU A 153 4.37 4.03 -9.45
N GLY A 154 5.60 3.60 -9.24
CA GLY A 154 6.40 2.93 -10.27
C GLY A 154 5.75 1.63 -10.76
N ARG A 155 5.15 0.83 -9.87
CA ARG A 155 4.37 -0.36 -10.22
C ARG A 155 3.20 -0.02 -11.14
N LYS A 156 2.45 1.04 -10.83
CA LYS A 156 1.31 1.50 -11.65
C LYS A 156 1.76 1.97 -13.02
N VAL A 157 2.85 2.75 -13.06
CA VAL A 157 3.45 3.20 -14.33
C VAL A 157 3.94 2.00 -15.16
N HIS A 158 4.53 0.98 -14.52
CA HIS A 158 4.94 -0.24 -15.20
C HIS A 158 3.76 -0.98 -15.83
N ALA A 159 2.64 -1.10 -15.10
CA ALA A 159 1.40 -1.65 -15.66
C ALA A 159 0.88 -0.80 -16.83
N LEU A 160 0.88 0.52 -16.69
CA LEU A 160 0.46 1.46 -17.73
C LEU A 160 1.34 1.36 -18.99
N VAL A 161 2.65 1.21 -18.85
CA VAL A 161 3.58 1.01 -19.98
C VAL A 161 3.25 -0.28 -20.74
N ALA A 162 2.90 -1.35 -20.01
CA ALA A 162 2.54 -2.63 -20.61
C ALA A 162 1.17 -2.60 -21.30
N GLU A 163 0.22 -1.80 -20.79
CA GLU A 163 -1.14 -1.69 -21.30
C GLU A 163 -1.27 -0.66 -22.43
N ASP A 164 -0.75 0.56 -22.25
CA ASP A 164 -0.81 1.66 -23.19
C ASP A 164 0.45 2.55 -23.13
N GLY A 165 1.42 2.24 -24.01
CA GLY A 165 2.66 3.01 -24.13
C GLY A 165 2.48 4.47 -24.55
N ALA A 166 1.38 4.83 -25.24
CA ALA A 166 1.14 6.20 -25.65
C ALA A 166 0.64 7.06 -24.47
N VAL A 167 -0.24 6.51 -23.63
CA VAL A 167 -0.64 7.15 -22.36
C VAL A 167 0.57 7.28 -21.43
N ALA A 168 1.36 6.22 -21.28
CA ALA A 168 2.59 6.27 -20.47
C ALA A 168 3.56 7.36 -20.97
N THR A 169 3.79 7.45 -22.27
CA THR A 169 4.64 8.50 -22.87
C THR A 169 4.14 9.90 -22.56
N ARG A 170 2.82 10.13 -22.59
CA ARG A 170 2.23 11.42 -22.18
C ARG A 170 2.46 11.68 -20.69
N ALA A 171 2.26 10.68 -19.84
CA ALA A 171 2.48 10.81 -18.39
C ALA A 171 3.93 11.21 -18.07
N PHE A 172 4.93 10.57 -18.69
CA PHE A 172 6.34 10.94 -18.51
C PHE A 172 6.66 12.37 -18.96
N ARG A 173 6.04 12.86 -20.03
CA ARG A 173 6.22 14.25 -20.49
C ARG A 173 5.58 15.27 -19.54
N THR A 174 4.41 14.94 -18.99
CA THR A 174 3.69 15.82 -18.07
C THR A 174 4.35 15.87 -16.69
N TYR A 175 4.79 14.72 -16.18
CA TYR A 175 5.38 14.57 -14.84
C TYR A 175 6.85 14.16 -14.98
N GLN A 176 7.74 15.14 -15.09
CA GLN A 176 9.16 14.90 -15.38
C GLN A 176 9.88 14.02 -14.35
N ASP A 177 9.44 14.03 -13.08
CA ASP A 177 10.01 13.19 -12.03
C ASP A 177 9.52 11.73 -12.09
N LEU A 178 8.51 11.43 -12.92
CA LEU A 178 7.95 10.09 -13.06
C LEU A 178 8.94 9.10 -13.68
N GLU A 179 9.82 9.57 -14.57
CA GLU A 179 10.90 8.74 -15.14
C GLU A 179 11.85 8.25 -14.04
N ARG A 180 12.21 9.14 -13.10
CA ARG A 180 13.06 8.79 -11.94
C ARG A 180 12.35 7.83 -10.99
N VAL A 181 11.06 8.03 -10.75
CA VAL A 181 10.24 7.10 -9.97
C VAL A 181 10.26 5.72 -10.62
N TYR A 182 10.07 5.65 -11.94
CA TYR A 182 10.09 4.40 -12.69
C TYR A 182 11.46 3.70 -12.61
N ASP A 183 12.55 4.45 -12.74
CA ASP A 183 13.91 3.91 -12.63
C ASP A 183 14.21 3.36 -11.23
N VAL A 184 13.80 4.06 -10.18
CA VAL A 184 13.95 3.59 -8.78
C VAL A 184 13.11 2.33 -8.55
N PHE A 185 11.87 2.32 -9.03
CA PHE A 185 11.03 1.12 -8.97
C PHE A 185 11.66 -0.06 -9.71
N ALA A 186 12.20 0.16 -10.91
CA ALA A 186 12.81 -0.87 -11.71
C ALA A 186 14.06 -1.45 -11.04
N SER A 187 14.88 -0.60 -10.41
CA SER A 187 16.06 -1.07 -9.67
C SER A 187 15.66 -1.89 -8.43
N TRP A 188 14.69 -1.42 -7.64
CA TRP A 188 14.22 -2.16 -6.46
C TRP A 188 13.51 -3.47 -6.80
N SER A 189 12.88 -3.53 -7.98
CA SER A 189 12.20 -4.72 -8.50
C SER A 189 13.16 -5.71 -9.16
N ALA A 190 14.41 -5.32 -9.42
CA ALA A 190 15.40 -6.18 -10.04
C ALA A 190 15.75 -7.35 -9.11
N LEU A 191 15.35 -8.54 -9.53
CA LEU A 191 15.66 -9.78 -8.84
C LEU A 191 17.17 -9.99 -8.74
N GLN A 192 17.72 -9.93 -7.53
CA GLN A 192 19.10 -10.26 -7.21
C GLN A 192 19.34 -11.79 -7.22
N LYS A 193 18.90 -12.48 -8.28
CA LYS A 193 19.04 -13.94 -8.40
C LYS A 193 20.52 -14.30 -8.43
N ASN A 194 20.92 -15.16 -7.49
CA ASN A 194 22.20 -15.87 -7.48
C ASN A 194 23.44 -14.98 -7.26
N SER A 195 23.31 -13.77 -6.72
CA SER A 195 24.51 -13.12 -6.17
C SER A 195 24.84 -13.83 -4.85
N ALA A 196 26.08 -14.30 -4.70
CA ALA A 196 26.52 -14.97 -3.48
C ALA A 196 26.20 -14.12 -2.24
N ARG A 197 26.34 -12.80 -2.37
CA ARG A 197 26.04 -11.81 -1.33
C ARG A 197 24.54 -11.74 -0.96
N PHE A 198 23.62 -11.86 -1.91
CA PHE A 198 22.18 -11.86 -1.64
C PHE A 198 21.74 -13.15 -0.93
N GLU A 199 22.29 -14.30 -1.35
CA GLU A 199 22.04 -15.57 -0.67
C GLU A 199 22.66 -15.60 0.73
N GLU A 200 23.86 -15.06 0.89
CA GLU A 200 24.51 -14.92 2.19
C GLU A 200 23.70 -14.03 3.14
N TRP A 201 23.23 -12.87 2.68
CA TRP A 201 22.40 -11.96 3.47
C TRP A 201 21.11 -12.62 3.98
N LYS A 202 20.44 -13.45 3.16
CA LYS A 202 19.27 -14.22 3.61
C LYS A 202 19.61 -15.21 4.73
N ASN A 203 20.84 -15.73 4.74
CA ASN A 203 21.32 -16.73 5.70
C ASN A 203 21.95 -16.13 6.96
N GLN A 204 22.39 -14.86 6.94
CA GLN A 204 23.08 -14.20 8.06
C GLN A 204 22.20 -13.95 9.30
N GLY A 205 20.88 -14.19 9.23
CA GLY A 205 19.99 -14.00 10.38
C GLY A 205 19.83 -12.55 10.82
N ASN A 206 19.22 -12.32 12.00
CA ASN A 206 18.75 -11.01 12.49
C ASN A 206 19.83 -9.94 12.79
N THR A 207 21.07 -10.09 12.34
CA THR A 207 22.21 -9.26 12.78
C THR A 207 22.52 -8.06 11.89
N GLU A 208 22.14 -8.05 10.60
CA GLU A 208 22.55 -6.98 9.67
C GLU A 208 21.39 -6.30 8.92
N GLY A 209 21.35 -4.97 9.00
CA GLY A 209 20.33 -4.09 8.41
C GLY A 209 19.59 -3.29 9.49
N ASP A 210 19.69 -1.96 9.41
CA ASP A 210 18.93 -1.02 10.26
C ASP A 210 17.72 -0.44 9.51
N GLY A 211 17.57 -0.76 8.22
CA GLY A 211 16.51 -0.24 7.36
C GLY A 211 16.42 1.28 7.43
N ASP A 212 15.26 1.83 7.09
CA ASP A 212 14.90 3.18 7.52
C ASP A 212 14.14 3.04 8.84
N VAL A 213 14.80 3.42 9.94
CA VAL A 213 14.40 3.16 11.35
C VAL A 213 12.95 3.55 11.65
N HIS A 214 12.39 4.53 10.93
CA HIS A 214 11.02 4.98 11.18
C HIS A 214 9.96 4.21 10.43
N SER A 215 10.28 3.51 9.33
CA SER A 215 9.26 2.73 8.60
C SER A 215 8.66 1.60 9.43
N GLU A 216 9.39 1.13 10.45
CA GLU A 216 9.05 -0.04 11.27
C GLU A 216 8.76 0.30 12.74
N SER A 217 8.55 1.56 13.10
CA SER A 217 8.16 1.94 14.47
C SER A 217 6.71 1.54 14.78
N SER A 218 6.45 0.23 14.77
CA SER A 218 5.58 -0.45 15.73
C SER A 218 6.49 -1.34 16.56
N SER A 219 7.24 -0.70 17.47
CA SER A 219 8.07 -1.40 18.44
C SER A 219 7.18 -2.07 19.49
N LYS A 220 6.51 -3.19 19.14
CA LYS A 220 5.99 -4.26 20.01
C LYS A 220 4.97 -5.17 19.29
N THR A 221 5.39 -5.91 18.27
CA THR A 221 4.84 -7.26 18.02
C THR A 221 5.87 -8.07 17.23
N GLY A 222 6.98 -8.39 17.89
CA GLY A 222 7.96 -9.33 17.35
C GLY A 222 7.38 -10.72 17.10
N VAL A 223 8.11 -11.48 16.30
CA VAL A 223 7.87 -12.79 15.66
C VAL A 223 7.52 -13.95 16.64
N ASP A 224 7.33 -13.68 17.93
CA ASP A 224 7.13 -14.69 18.97
C ASP A 224 5.68 -15.23 19.07
N SER A 225 4.70 -14.62 18.39
CA SER A 225 3.30 -15.08 18.50
C SER A 225 2.98 -16.34 17.69
N TRP A 226 3.91 -16.84 16.87
CA TRP A 226 3.65 -17.95 15.93
C TRP A 226 4.17 -19.31 16.41
N ARG A 227 4.97 -19.37 17.49
CA ARG A 227 5.60 -20.62 17.94
C ARG A 227 4.97 -21.32 19.14
N ASN A 228 4.09 -20.67 19.89
CA ASN A 228 3.45 -21.30 21.05
C ASN A 228 1.94 -21.44 20.83
N GLY A 229 1.56 -22.57 20.24
CA GLY A 229 0.18 -23.04 20.23
C GLY A 229 -0.29 -23.39 21.63
N VAL A 230 -0.92 -22.43 22.32
CA VAL A 230 -1.74 -22.70 23.49
C VAL A 230 -3.20 -22.81 23.03
N LYS A 231 -3.68 -24.05 22.98
CA LYS A 231 -5.09 -24.41 22.77
C LYS A 231 -5.98 -23.64 23.76
N ARG A 232 -6.64 -22.57 23.31
CA ARG A 232 -7.84 -22.06 23.98
C ARG A 232 -9.05 -22.82 23.44
N ARG A 233 -9.49 -23.80 24.24
CA ARG A 233 -10.78 -24.49 24.14
C ARG A 233 -11.88 -23.42 24.13
N ARG A 234 -12.62 -23.28 23.03
CA ARG A 234 -13.91 -22.57 23.02
C ARG A 234 -14.99 -23.64 23.06
N THR A 235 -15.76 -23.61 24.14
CA THR A 235 -16.93 -24.46 24.37
C THR A 235 -17.97 -24.20 23.28
N GLU A 236 -18.45 -25.29 22.70
CA GLU A 236 -19.52 -25.36 21.71
C GLU A 236 -20.85 -24.91 22.34
N HIS A 237 -21.60 -24.10 21.62
CA HIS A 237 -23.06 -24.16 21.63
C HIS A 237 -23.51 -24.03 20.18
N ALA A 238 -24.12 -25.11 19.70
CA ALA A 238 -24.76 -25.21 18.41
C ALA A 238 -26.05 -24.40 18.40
N ASP A 239 -26.35 -23.78 17.26
CA ASP A 239 -27.68 -23.89 16.66
C ASP A 239 -27.53 -23.78 15.14
N GLU A 240 -28.23 -24.70 14.48
CA GLU A 240 -28.25 -24.97 13.05
C GLU A 240 -28.98 -23.88 12.27
N GLN A 241 -28.52 -23.55 11.06
CA GLN A 241 -29.36 -23.50 9.85
C GLN A 241 -28.53 -23.23 8.58
N GLY A 242 -28.92 -23.94 7.52
CA GLY A 242 -28.12 -24.20 6.33
C GLY A 242 -28.06 -23.11 5.24
N SER A 243 -27.05 -23.31 4.40
CA SER A 243 -26.73 -22.79 3.05
C SER A 243 -27.93 -22.60 2.08
N PRO A 244 -27.84 -21.74 1.02
CA PRO A 244 -26.85 -21.91 -0.06
C PRO A 244 -26.22 -20.66 -0.71
N THR A 245 -25.08 -20.94 -1.35
CA THR A 245 -24.20 -20.14 -2.21
C THR A 245 -24.88 -19.62 -3.49
N PRO A 246 -24.35 -18.55 -4.11
CA PRO A 246 -24.29 -18.50 -5.57
C PRO A 246 -22.90 -18.21 -6.15
N ALA A 247 -22.50 -19.13 -7.04
CA ALA A 247 -21.82 -18.97 -8.33
C ALA A 247 -20.65 -17.99 -8.50
N GLU A 248 -19.48 -18.60 -8.76
CA GLU A 248 -18.26 -18.00 -9.31
C GLU A 248 -18.51 -17.25 -10.63
N ARG A 249 -18.00 -16.00 -10.72
CA ARG A 249 -17.63 -15.37 -11.99
C ARG A 249 -16.14 -15.04 -11.97
N ASN A 250 -15.44 -15.61 -12.95
CA ASN A 250 -14.03 -15.36 -13.22
C ASN A 250 -13.77 -13.89 -13.58
N SER A 251 -12.89 -13.25 -12.82
CA SER A 251 -12.14 -12.08 -13.27
C SER A 251 -10.77 -12.12 -12.61
N ASP A 252 -9.74 -12.38 -13.42
CA ASP A 252 -8.32 -12.36 -13.05
C ASP A 252 -7.85 -10.92 -12.83
N VAL A 253 -8.20 -10.37 -11.68
CA VAL A 253 -7.67 -9.09 -11.17
C VAL A 253 -7.24 -9.35 -9.74
N MET A 254 -6.04 -8.90 -9.36
CA MET A 254 -5.47 -9.12 -8.02
C MET A 254 -6.37 -8.51 -6.93
N GLN A 255 -7.31 -9.30 -6.42
CA GLN A 255 -8.06 -8.99 -5.22
C GLN A 255 -7.16 -9.27 -4.01
N MET A 256 -6.72 -8.19 -3.37
CA MET A 256 -6.17 -8.19 -2.01
C MET A 256 -7.30 -8.39 -0.99
N GLY A 257 -8.13 -9.41 -1.20
CA GLY A 257 -9.30 -9.72 -0.37
C GLY A 257 -9.12 -11.05 0.32
N ASP A 258 -8.31 -11.09 1.38
CA ASP A 258 -8.62 -11.76 2.66
C ASP A 258 -7.40 -11.67 3.61
N MET A 259 -7.08 -10.46 4.05
CA MET A 259 -6.30 -10.30 5.28
C MET A 259 -7.28 -9.87 6.35
N SER A 260 -7.64 -10.81 7.23
CA SER A 260 -8.33 -10.58 8.50
C SER A 260 -8.07 -9.17 9.01
N CYS A 261 -9.12 -8.34 8.98
CA CYS A 261 -9.14 -6.94 9.43
C CYS A 261 -8.79 -6.89 10.93
N LYS A 262 -7.50 -6.98 11.24
CA LYS A 262 -6.98 -6.67 12.57
C LYS A 262 -6.92 -5.15 12.63
N SER A 263 -7.66 -4.61 13.59
CA SER A 263 -7.73 -3.18 13.94
C SER A 263 -6.36 -2.50 13.88
N LEU A 264 -6.35 -1.23 13.45
CA LEU A 264 -5.18 -0.35 13.52
C LEU A 264 -4.49 -0.48 14.89
N SER A 265 -3.16 -0.45 14.92
CA SER A 265 -2.44 -0.53 16.20
C SER A 265 -2.81 0.66 17.09
N GLN A 266 -2.83 0.44 18.41
CA GLN A 266 -3.17 1.46 19.40
C GLN A 266 -2.25 2.70 19.29
N GLU A 267 -0.98 2.49 18.93
CA GLU A 267 0.01 3.55 18.66
C GLU A 267 -0.37 4.40 17.42
N THR A 268 -0.93 3.76 16.38
CA THR A 268 -1.40 4.47 15.17
C THR A 268 -2.58 5.39 15.51
N MET A 269 -3.47 4.96 16.40
CA MET A 269 -4.61 5.79 16.84
C MET A 269 -4.17 6.97 17.72
N ILE A 270 -3.27 6.73 18.68
CA ILE A 270 -2.81 7.77 19.62
C ILE A 270 -2.08 8.92 18.90
N GLU A 271 -1.26 8.60 17.89
CA GLU A 271 -0.54 9.65 17.16
C GLU A 271 -1.41 10.35 16.12
N HIS A 272 -2.42 9.67 15.57
CA HIS A 272 -3.46 10.32 14.76
C HIS A 272 -4.25 11.34 15.59
N GLU A 273 -4.69 10.99 16.80
CA GLU A 273 -5.31 11.94 17.74
C GLU A 273 -4.40 13.13 18.05
N ARG A 274 -3.07 12.92 18.04
CA ARG A 274 -2.08 13.98 18.25
C ARG A 274 -2.00 14.96 17.06
N PHE A 275 -2.13 14.48 15.82
CA PHE A 275 -2.04 15.33 14.62
C PHE A 275 -3.37 15.96 14.20
N TYR A 276 -4.49 15.28 14.42
CA TYR A 276 -5.82 15.71 13.96
C TYR A 276 -6.79 16.08 15.09
N GLY A 277 -6.35 15.98 16.35
CA GLY A 277 -7.14 16.28 17.53
C GLY A 277 -8.00 15.12 18.02
N LYS A 278 -8.43 15.18 19.29
CA LYS A 278 -9.29 14.17 19.95
C LYS A 278 -10.73 14.12 19.40
N GLU A 279 -11.14 15.11 18.61
CA GLU A 279 -12.44 15.16 17.94
C GLU A 279 -12.39 14.60 16.50
N GLY A 280 -11.20 14.20 16.03
CA GLY A 280 -11.04 13.44 14.80
C GLY A 280 -11.44 11.96 14.96
N TRP A 281 -11.39 11.22 13.85
CA TRP A 281 -11.86 9.84 13.73
C TRP A 281 -11.36 8.90 14.86
N THR A 282 -12.23 8.68 15.87
CA THR A 282 -12.04 7.72 16.98
C THR A 282 -12.20 6.26 16.53
N GLN A 283 -11.78 5.30 17.35
CA GLN A 283 -12.04 3.86 17.11
C GLN A 283 -13.53 3.56 16.88
N GLU A 284 -14.41 4.28 17.57
CA GLU A 284 -15.86 4.18 17.44
C GLU A 284 -16.33 4.76 16.11
N SER A 285 -15.77 5.87 15.64
CA SER A 285 -16.09 6.43 14.34
C SER A 285 -15.60 5.55 13.18
N LEU A 286 -14.40 4.95 13.31
CA LEU A 286 -13.84 4.01 12.33
C LEU A 286 -14.67 2.72 12.28
N SER A 287 -15.06 2.19 13.43
CA SER A 287 -15.92 1.01 13.51
C SER A 287 -17.33 1.31 12.99
N GLY A 288 -17.86 2.51 13.27
CA GLY A 288 -19.11 3.00 12.72
C GLY A 288 -19.07 3.13 11.20
N TRP A 289 -17.97 3.65 10.66
CA TRP A 289 -17.78 3.80 9.21
C TRP A 289 -17.62 2.45 8.50
N ILE A 290 -16.86 1.51 9.07
CA ILE A 290 -16.74 0.13 8.56
C ILE A 290 -18.12 -0.56 8.55
N ALA A 291 -18.90 -0.39 9.62
CA ALA A 291 -20.25 -0.95 9.70
C ALA A 291 -21.22 -0.30 8.70
N ASP A 292 -21.05 0.97 8.37
CA ASP A 292 -21.94 1.69 7.44
C ASP A 292 -21.56 1.48 5.97
N ALA A 293 -20.27 1.38 5.67
CA ALA A 293 -19.74 0.98 4.35
C ALA A 293 -20.18 -0.46 4.00
N SER A 294 -20.25 -1.35 4.98
CA SER A 294 -20.72 -2.73 4.80
C SER A 294 -22.22 -2.82 4.46
N LYS A 295 -23.02 -1.79 4.75
CA LYS A 295 -24.45 -1.74 4.42
C LYS A 295 -24.74 -1.25 3.00
N HIS A 296 -23.75 -0.63 2.34
CA HIS A 296 -23.91 0.00 1.03
C HIS A 296 -23.21 -0.76 -0.10
N VAL A 297 -22.75 -1.99 0.14
CA VAL A 297 -22.36 -2.90 -0.94
C VAL A 297 -23.65 -3.47 -1.54
N PRO A 298 -24.05 -3.10 -2.76
CA PRO A 298 -25.16 -3.76 -3.43
C PRO A 298 -24.73 -5.20 -3.69
N SER A 299 -25.54 -6.18 -3.30
CA SER A 299 -25.35 -7.56 -3.73
C SER A 299 -25.41 -7.61 -5.26
N MET A 300 -24.27 -7.83 -5.91
CA MET A 300 -24.19 -8.27 -7.31
C MET A 300 -23.81 -9.74 -7.36
#